data_AF-A0A9X0DCI0-F1
#
_entry.id   AF-A0A9X0DCI0-F1
#
_cell.length_a   1.000
_cell.length_b   1.000
_cell.length_c   1.000
_cell.angle_alpha   90.00
_cell.angle_beta   90.00
_cell.angle_gamma   90.00
#
_symmetry.space_group_name_H-M   'P 1'
#
loop_
_entity.id
_entity.type
_entity.pdbx_description
1 polymer ?
#
loop_
_entity_poly.entity_id
_entity_poly.type
_entity_poly.pdbx_seq_one_letter_code
_entity_poly.pdbx_strand_id
1 'polypeptide(L)'
;MIAIEATYHTKCLVAFYNRARQKYSTENAEDQSASHLHAIAFAQLVCYIEGFRECDKTVPVFPLVELSKMYSSILEDLGVDQTAQVHTTRLREKLEAEIPDLISYKQGRDIVLAFDQHMGDVIMRAR
;
A
#
# COMPACT_ATOMS: atom_id res chain seq x y z
N MET A 1 -7.01 -31.49 4.24
CA MET A 1 -8.21 -30.70 3.86
C MET A 1 -8.80 -31.39 2.63
N ILE A 2 -9.84 -32.19 2.81
CA ILE A 2 -10.43 -33.00 1.72
C ILE A 2 -11.70 -32.28 1.28
N ALA A 3 -11.75 -31.87 0.02
CA ALA A 3 -12.94 -31.27 -0.57
C ALA A 3 -14.04 -32.33 -0.64
N ILE A 4 -15.10 -32.14 0.14
CA ILE A 4 -16.33 -32.92 0.03
C ILE A 4 -16.92 -32.61 -1.35
N GLU A 5 -17.24 -33.65 -2.13
CA GLU A 5 -17.75 -33.53 -3.49
C GLU A 5 -18.94 -32.57 -3.57
N ALA A 6 -18.67 -31.34 -4.00
CA ALA A 6 -19.70 -30.39 -4.35
C ALA A 6 -20.24 -30.82 -5.72
N THR A 7 -21.35 -31.56 -5.74
CA THR A 7 -22.13 -31.80 -6.95
C THR A 7 -22.76 -30.48 -7.38
N TYR A 8 -22.00 -29.65 -8.10
CA TYR A 8 -22.51 -28.41 -8.66
C TYR A 8 -23.59 -28.72 -9.70
N HIS A 9 -24.74 -28.07 -9.61
CA HIS A 9 -25.66 -28.04 -10.75
C HIS A 9 -24.88 -27.48 -11.95
N THR A 10 -24.95 -28.17 -13.10
CA THR A 10 -24.15 -27.84 -14.31
C THR A 10 -24.25 -26.36 -14.70
N LYS A 11 -25.41 -25.74 -14.48
CA LYS A 11 -25.64 -24.29 -14.67
C LYS A 11 -24.77 -23.42 -13.75
N CYS A 12 -24.61 -23.78 -12.48
CA CYS A 12 -23.77 -23.07 -11.51
C CYS A 12 -22.29 -23.23 -11.83
N LEU A 13 -21.87 -24.43 -12.24
CA LEU A 13 -20.50 -24.69 -12.68
C LEU A 13 -20.14 -23.83 -13.91
N VAL A 14 -21.02 -23.83 -14.93
CA VAL A 14 -20.84 -23.01 -16.14
C VAL A 14 -20.83 -21.53 -15.82
N ALA A 15 -21.73 -21.05 -14.96
CA ALA A 15 -21.74 -19.66 -14.50
C ALA A 15 -20.44 -19.29 -13.76
N PHE A 16 -19.92 -20.19 -12.91
CA PHE A 16 -18.65 -20.00 -12.23
C PHE A 16 -17.48 -19.91 -13.20
N TYR A 17 -17.35 -20.85 -14.14
CA TYR A 17 -16.28 -20.83 -15.14
C TYR A 17 -16.38 -19.61 -16.06
N ASN A 18 -17.57 -19.22 -16.49
CA ASN A 18 -17.77 -18.03 -17.30
C ASN A 18 -17.37 -16.76 -16.54
N ARG A 19 -17.69 -16.67 -15.24
CA ARG A 19 -17.29 -15.55 -14.39
C ARG A 19 -15.77 -15.51 -14.17
N ALA A 20 -15.15 -16.66 -13.95
CA ALA A 20 -13.69 -16.75 -13.84
C ALA A 20 -13.03 -16.35 -15.17
N ARG A 21 -13.51 -16.87 -16.28
CA ARG A 21 -12.99 -16.59 -17.63
C ARG A 21 -13.15 -15.11 -18.00
N GLN A 22 -14.26 -14.49 -17.61
CA GLN A 22 -14.48 -13.06 -17.79
C GLN A 22 -13.43 -12.24 -17.03
N LYS A 23 -13.18 -12.54 -15.74
CA LYS A 23 -12.14 -11.88 -14.94
C LYS A 23 -10.75 -12.00 -15.58
N TYR A 24 -10.34 -13.21 -15.96
CA TYR A 24 -9.05 -13.45 -16.62
C TYR A 24 -8.96 -12.89 -18.04
N SER A 25 -10.09 -12.55 -18.68
CA SER A 25 -10.11 -11.97 -20.02
C SER A 25 -10.06 -10.43 -19.99
N THR A 26 -10.55 -9.79 -18.92
CA THR A 26 -10.46 -8.34 -18.71
C THR A 26 -9.14 -7.86 -18.10
N GLU A 27 -8.38 -8.72 -17.41
CA GLU A 27 -7.16 -8.34 -16.65
C GLU A 27 -5.89 -8.06 -17.49
N ASN A 28 -5.92 -8.08 -18.82
CA ASN A 28 -4.70 -8.46 -19.55
C ASN A 28 -3.79 -7.36 -20.11
N ALA A 29 -4.12 -6.07 -20.05
CA ALA A 29 -3.16 -5.05 -20.49
C ALA A 29 -3.24 -3.73 -19.71
N GLU A 30 -4.44 -3.16 -19.59
CA GLU A 30 -4.64 -1.86 -18.92
C GLU A 30 -4.55 -1.98 -17.39
N ASP A 31 -5.07 -3.07 -16.81
CA ASP A 31 -4.93 -3.34 -15.36
C ASP A 31 -3.49 -3.68 -14.97
N GLN A 32 -2.72 -4.33 -15.87
CA GLN A 32 -1.31 -4.65 -15.64
C GLN A 32 -0.43 -3.41 -15.70
N SER A 33 -0.68 -2.49 -16.64
CA SER A 33 0.04 -1.22 -16.71
C SER A 33 -0.26 -0.36 -15.49
N ALA A 34 -1.53 -0.23 -15.09
CA ALA A 34 -1.92 0.48 -13.87
C ALA A 34 -1.26 -0.13 -12.62
N SER A 35 -1.30 -1.46 -12.45
CA SER A 35 -0.63 -2.13 -11.34
C SER A 35 0.89 -1.93 -11.35
N HIS A 36 1.51 -1.85 -12.52
CA HIS A 36 2.95 -1.62 -12.65
C HIS A 36 3.33 -0.19 -12.25
N LEU A 37 2.56 0.81 -12.67
CA LEU A 37 2.74 2.21 -12.26
C LEU A 37 2.55 2.37 -10.74
N HIS A 38 1.56 1.69 -10.15
CA HIS A 38 1.38 1.65 -8.70
C HIS A 38 2.56 1.04 -7.95
N ALA A 39 3.21 0.02 -8.54
CA ALA A 39 4.41 -0.58 -7.97
C ALA A 39 5.62 0.37 -8.04
N ILE A 40 5.80 1.07 -9.17
CA ILE A 40 6.84 2.09 -9.33
C ILE A 40 6.65 3.22 -8.32
N ALA A 41 5.43 3.75 -8.20
CA ALA A 41 5.11 4.80 -7.24
C ALA A 41 5.41 4.36 -5.79
N PHE A 42 5.08 3.11 -5.46
CA PHE A 42 5.34 2.57 -4.13
C PHE A 42 6.84 2.43 -3.86
N ALA A 43 7.61 1.93 -4.83
CA ALA A 43 9.06 1.82 -4.72
C ALA A 43 9.73 3.18 -4.54
N GLN A 44 9.25 4.23 -5.21
CA GLN A 44 9.74 5.59 -5.02
C GLN A 44 9.46 6.11 -3.61
N LEU A 45 8.26 5.86 -3.08
CA LEU A 45 7.91 6.23 -1.72
C LEU A 45 8.78 5.52 -0.67
N VAL A 46 9.02 4.22 -0.87
CA VAL A 46 9.93 3.42 -0.02
C VAL A 46 11.35 3.98 -0.09
N CYS A 47 11.86 4.26 -1.29
CA CYS A 47 13.18 4.87 -1.48
C CYS A 47 13.31 6.23 -0.78
N TYR A 48 12.26 7.06 -0.82
CA TYR A 48 12.22 8.31 -0.09
C TYR A 48 12.36 8.10 1.42
N ILE A 49 11.61 7.17 2.02
CA ILE A 49 11.67 6.87 3.46
C ILE A 49 13.04 6.31 3.84
N GLU A 50 13.55 5.35 3.07
CA GLU A 50 14.85 4.70 3.26
C GLU A 50 16.01 5.70 3.17
N GLY A 51 15.90 6.74 2.35
CA GLY A 51 16.89 7.81 2.25
C GLY A 51 17.15 8.57 3.55
N PHE A 52 16.27 8.45 4.56
CA PHE A 52 16.46 9.07 5.87
C PHE A 52 17.11 8.15 6.91
N ARG A 53 17.45 6.90 6.57
CA ARG A 53 18.11 5.96 7.51
C ARG A 53 19.46 6.49 8.02
N GLU A 54 20.22 7.17 7.17
CA GLU A 54 21.56 7.67 7.48
C GLU A 54 21.56 9.13 7.98
N CYS A 55 20.38 9.71 8.23
CA CYS A 55 20.27 11.11 8.61
C CYS A 55 20.45 11.33 10.11
N ASP A 56 21.70 11.41 10.58
CA ASP A 56 22.06 11.54 12.01
C ASP A 56 21.57 12.82 12.70
N LYS A 57 21.09 13.83 11.95
CA LYS A 57 20.79 15.16 12.49
C LYS A 57 19.40 15.29 13.08
N THR A 58 18.45 14.48 12.63
CA THR A 58 17.04 14.59 13.01
C THR A 58 16.35 13.25 12.92
N VAL A 59 15.66 12.86 14.00
CA VAL A 59 14.73 11.73 13.99
C VAL A 59 13.67 11.96 12.91
N PRO A 60 13.65 11.17 11.82
CA PRO A 60 12.69 11.35 10.76
C PRO A 60 11.32 10.85 11.21
N VAL A 61 10.30 11.70 11.10
CA VAL A 61 8.90 11.39 11.39
C VAL A 61 8.10 11.64 10.12
N PHE A 62 7.32 10.66 9.71
CA PHE A 62 6.58 10.69 8.46
C PHE A 62 5.07 10.69 8.73
N PRO A 63 4.39 11.84 8.61
CA PRO A 63 2.94 11.87 8.71
C PRO A 63 2.28 11.03 7.61
N LEU A 64 1.37 10.13 7.96
CA LEU A 64 0.70 9.25 6.99
C LEU A 64 -0.11 10.06 5.95
N VAL A 65 -0.67 11.19 6.37
CA VAL A 65 -1.39 12.11 5.47
C VAL A 65 -0.44 12.65 4.40
N GLU A 66 0.79 12.99 4.77
CA GLU A 66 1.79 13.52 3.83
C GLU A 66 2.29 12.43 2.89
N LEU A 67 2.60 11.24 3.42
CA LEU A 67 2.94 10.06 2.59
C LEU A 67 1.84 9.71 1.60
N SER A 68 0.56 9.83 2.00
CA SER A 68 -0.56 9.57 1.09
C SER A 68 -0.65 10.60 -0.04
N LYS A 69 -0.39 11.87 0.26
CA LYS A 69 -0.35 12.94 -0.76
C LYS A 69 0.83 12.76 -1.70
N MET A 70 1.99 12.41 -1.17
CA MET A 70 3.19 12.14 -1.97
C MET A 70 2.95 10.95 -2.91
N TYR A 71 2.35 9.88 -2.39
CA TYR A 71 1.98 8.73 -3.20
C TYR A 71 0.99 9.09 -4.32
N SER A 72 -0.05 9.88 -4.02
CA SER A 72 -0.97 10.38 -5.03
C SER A 72 -0.28 11.26 -6.08
N SER A 73 0.59 12.18 -5.66
CA SER A 73 1.35 13.05 -6.56
C SER A 73 2.24 12.24 -7.51
N ILE A 74 2.93 11.22 -6.99
CA ILE A 74 3.76 10.34 -7.82
C ILE A 74 2.90 9.57 -8.84
N LEU A 75 1.70 9.14 -8.46
CA LEU A 75 0.78 8.48 -9.39
C LEU A 75 0.28 9.42 -10.48
N GLU A 76 -0.03 10.68 -10.13
CA GLU A 76 -0.36 11.72 -11.11
C GLU A 76 0.78 11.97 -12.10
N ASP A 77 2.02 12.07 -11.61
CA ASP A 77 3.22 12.27 -12.43
C ASP A 77 3.48 11.09 -13.37
N LEU A 78 3.07 9.88 -12.97
CA LEU A 78 3.13 8.66 -13.77
C LEU A 78 1.95 8.53 -14.76
N GLY A 79 1.03 9.49 -14.79
CA GLY A 79 -0.11 9.53 -15.69
C GLY A 79 -1.28 8.63 -15.27
N VAL A 80 -1.37 8.26 -13.99
CA VAL A 80 -2.50 7.49 -13.44
C VAL A 80 -3.60 8.45 -12.99
N ASP A 81 -4.75 8.40 -13.64
CA ASP A 81 -5.92 9.17 -13.22
C ASP A 81 -6.39 8.73 -11.83
N GLN A 82 -6.50 9.69 -10.90
CA GLN A 82 -6.88 9.52 -9.48
C GLN A 82 -8.31 8.99 -9.22
N THR A 83 -8.92 8.30 -10.17
CA THR A 83 -10.27 7.73 -10.03
C THR A 83 -10.35 6.70 -8.90
N ALA A 84 -9.22 6.06 -8.55
CA ALA A 84 -9.10 5.19 -7.40
C ALA A 84 -8.55 5.94 -6.19
N GLN A 85 -9.43 6.23 -5.22
CA GLN A 85 -9.05 6.81 -3.94
C GLN A 85 -7.98 5.93 -3.26
N VAL A 86 -6.79 6.49 -3.00
CA VAL A 86 -5.72 5.79 -2.28
C VAL A 86 -6.19 5.50 -0.86
N HIS A 87 -6.33 4.21 -0.53
CA HIS A 87 -6.64 3.79 0.83
C HIS A 87 -5.42 3.93 1.72
N THR A 88 -5.42 4.96 2.56
CA THR A 88 -4.32 5.29 3.49
C THR A 88 -4.00 4.16 4.47
N THR A 89 -5.02 3.40 4.91
CA THR A 89 -4.86 2.22 5.76
C THR A 89 -4.05 1.13 5.05
N ARG A 90 -4.38 0.85 3.79
CA ARG A 90 -3.69 -0.15 2.97
C ARG A 90 -2.28 0.30 2.61
N LEU A 91 -2.07 1.59 2.35
CA LEU A 91 -0.74 2.16 2.10
C LEU A 91 0.17 1.97 3.33
N ARG A 92 -0.36 2.28 4.53
CA ARG A 92 0.36 2.07 5.79
C ARG A 92 0.74 0.61 5.99
N GLU A 93 -0.20 -0.32 5.85
CA GLU A 93 0.06 -1.77 6.00
C GLU A 93 1.13 -2.26 5.03
N LYS A 94 1.13 -1.77 3.78
CA LYS A 94 2.16 -2.12 2.80
C LYS A 94 3.53 -1.55 3.17
N LEU A 95 3.59 -0.33 3.70
CA LEU A 95 4.84 0.28 4.15
C LEU A 95 5.44 -0.46 5.34
N GLU A 96 4.62 -0.84 6.33
CA GLU A 96 5.07 -1.64 7.48
C GLU A 96 5.49 -3.06 7.08
N ALA A 97 4.91 -3.62 6.02
CA ALA A 97 5.31 -4.93 5.49
C ALA A 97 6.64 -4.89 4.72
N GLU A 98 6.92 -3.80 3.99
CA GLU A 98 8.14 -3.65 3.19
C GLU A 98 9.33 -3.18 4.03
N ILE A 99 9.08 -2.30 5.01
CA ILE A 99 10.09 -1.74 5.90
C ILE A 99 9.79 -2.22 7.33
N PRO A 100 10.37 -3.35 7.77
CA PRO A 100 10.00 -4.00 9.04
C PRO A 100 10.32 -3.15 10.28
N ASP A 101 11.28 -2.25 10.16
CA ASP A 101 11.72 -1.31 11.18
C ASP A 101 10.85 -0.05 11.24
N LEU A 102 9.92 0.16 10.28
CA LEU A 102 9.03 1.30 10.23
C LEU A 102 7.71 0.97 10.94
N ILE A 103 7.38 1.73 11.97
CA ILE A 103 6.21 1.47 12.80
C ILE A 103 5.28 2.69 12.79
N SER A 104 3.97 2.47 12.68
CA SER A 104 2.97 3.53 12.83
C SER A 104 2.57 3.77 14.29
N TYR A 105 2.44 5.04 14.65
CA TYR A 105 1.96 5.51 15.94
C TYR A 105 0.86 6.56 15.77
N LYS A 106 -0.09 6.58 16.71
CA LYS A 106 -1.18 7.56 16.72
C LYS A 106 -0.77 8.79 17.53
N GLN A 107 -0.51 9.89 16.86
CA GLN A 107 -0.22 11.18 17.47
C GLN A 107 -1.49 12.04 17.47
N GLY A 108 -2.27 11.97 18.56
CA GLY A 108 -3.53 12.69 18.68
C GLY A 108 -4.59 12.17 17.70
N ARG A 109 -4.94 12.98 16.69
CA ARG A 109 -5.87 12.60 15.60
C ARG A 109 -5.15 12.02 14.38
N ASP A 110 -3.86 12.24 14.27
CA ASP A 110 -3.06 11.86 13.12
C ASP A 110 -2.29 10.57 13.36
N ILE A 111 -1.91 9.91 12.27
CA ILE A 111 -1.03 8.73 12.28
C ILE A 111 0.30 9.14 11.68
N VAL A 112 1.38 8.84 12.40
CA VAL A 112 2.76 9.09 11.98
C VAL A 112 3.51 7.78 11.92
N LEU A 113 4.49 7.68 11.02
CA LEU A 113 5.39 6.55 10.89
C LEU A 113 6.79 7.00 11.26
N ALA A 114 7.53 6.16 11.98
CA ALA A 114 8.91 6.40 12.35
C ALA A 114 9.65 5.07 12.49
N PHE A 115 10.97 5.10 12.38
CA PHE A 115 11.78 3.92 12.63
C PHE A 115 11.77 3.54 14.12
N ASP A 116 11.74 2.25 14.42
CA ASP A 116 11.69 1.69 15.78
C ASP A 116 12.81 2.27 16.67
N GLN A 117 14.02 2.37 16.12
CA GLN A 117 15.20 2.92 16.79
C GLN A 117 14.99 4.34 17.33
N HIS A 118 14.09 5.11 16.73
CA HIS A 118 13.81 6.49 17.11
C HIS A 118 12.46 6.67 17.82
N MET A 119 11.74 5.58 18.11
CA MET A 119 10.41 5.68 18.73
C MET A 119 10.42 6.35 20.10
N GLY A 120 11.48 6.15 20.90
CA GLY A 120 11.63 6.81 22.20
C GLY A 120 11.58 8.34 22.09
N ASP A 121 12.24 8.90 21.08
CA ASP A 121 12.29 10.34 20.83
C ASP A 121 10.97 10.88 20.27
N VAL A 122 10.31 10.10 19.40
CA VAL A 122 9.01 10.46 18.82
C VAL A 122 7.93 10.52 19.90
N ILE A 123 7.89 9.52 20.79
CA ILE A 123 6.94 9.48 21.90
C ILE A 123 7.20 10.63 22.89
N MET A 124 8.46 10.94 23.18
CA MET A 124 8.80 12.07 24.04
C MET A 124 8.39 13.42 23.45
N ARG A 125 8.51 13.61 22.13
CA ARG A 125 8.07 14.84 21.44
C ARG A 125 6.55 14.96 21.28
N ALA A 126 5.81 13.87 21.47
CA ALA A 126 4.36 13.85 21.34
C ALA A 126 3.60 14.19 22.64
N ARG A 127 4.32 14.41 23.76
CA ARG A 127 3.76 14.75 25.08
C ARG A 127 3.83 16.25 25.35
#